data_AF-A0A085ZY57-F1
#
_entry.id   AF-A0A085ZY57-F1
#
_cell.length_a   1.000
_cell.length_b   1.000
_cell.length_c   1.000
_cell.angle_alpha   90.00
_cell.angle_beta   90.00
_cell.angle_gamma   90.00
#
_symmetry.space_group_name_H-M   'P 1'
#
loop_
_entity.id
_entity.type
_entity.pdbx_description
1 polymer ?
#
loop_
_entity_poly.entity_id
_entity_poly.type
_entity_poly.pdbx_seq_one_letter_code
_entity_poly.pdbx_strand_id
1 'polypeptide(L)'
;MGQKFTDEAFNHFGGKIKTIKVEWKQLSDYPGGESLGYKQFYEVFEETYDFEKAVKNTRFYKTMQKRGFQKIDGYETKESVIVILKQSKQ
;
A
#
# COMPACT_ATOMS: atom_id res chain seq x y z
N MET A 1 -16.13 1.70 0.23
CA MET A 1 -16.40 0.66 1.26
C MET A 1 -15.14 0.02 1.88
N GLY A 2 -13.92 0.23 1.36
CA GLY A 2 -12.71 -0.46 1.87
C GLY A 2 -12.17 -0.03 3.25
N GLN A 3 -12.40 1.21 3.70
CA GLN A 3 -11.90 1.66 5.01
C GLN A 3 -12.61 0.98 6.19
N LYS A 4 -13.94 0.81 6.14
CA LYS A 4 -14.71 0.17 7.22
C LYS A 4 -14.26 -1.26 7.51
N PHE A 5 -14.03 -2.07 6.46
CA PHE A 5 -13.53 -3.44 6.62
C PHE A 5 -12.12 -3.47 7.23
N THR A 6 -11.28 -2.50 6.85
CA THR A 6 -9.94 -2.36 7.41
C THR A 6 -9.98 -1.94 8.88
N ASP A 7 -10.91 -1.07 9.30
CA ASP A 7 -11.05 -0.70 10.71
C ASP A 7 -11.56 -1.86 11.58
N GLU A 8 -12.54 -2.62 11.08
CA GLU A 8 -13.12 -3.76 11.79
C GLU A 8 -12.10 -4.91 11.97
N ALA A 9 -11.34 -5.24 10.92
CA ALA A 9 -10.27 -6.23 10.99
C ALA A 9 -9.19 -5.85 12.00
N PHE A 10 -8.85 -4.57 12.08
CA PHE A 10 -7.89 -4.09 13.07
C PHE A 10 -8.46 -4.02 14.49
N ASN A 11 -9.75 -3.75 14.66
CA ASN A 11 -10.39 -3.81 15.97
C ASN A 11 -10.46 -5.24 16.51
N HIS A 12 -10.73 -6.23 15.65
CA HIS A 12 -10.82 -7.63 16.06
C HIS A 12 -9.46 -8.34 16.16
N PHE A 13 -8.48 -7.96 15.33
CA PHE A 13 -7.21 -8.68 15.19
C PHE A 13 -5.97 -7.81 15.34
N GLY A 14 -6.09 -6.53 15.72
CA GLY A 14 -5.00 -5.55 15.67
C GLY A 14 -3.70 -5.96 16.35
N GLY A 15 -3.78 -6.69 17.47
CA GLY A 15 -2.59 -7.21 18.17
C GLY A 15 -1.92 -8.43 17.51
N LYS A 16 -2.59 -9.07 16.53
CA LYS A 16 -2.12 -10.27 15.84
C LYS A 16 -1.73 -10.03 14.38
N ILE A 17 -2.16 -8.92 13.78
CA ILE A 17 -1.80 -8.57 12.40
C ILE A 17 -0.33 -8.16 12.35
N LYS A 18 0.52 -9.04 11.79
CA LYS A 18 1.96 -8.77 11.62
C LYS A 18 2.32 -8.25 10.24
N THR A 19 1.42 -8.42 9.27
CA THR A 19 1.69 -8.12 7.85
C THR A 19 0.41 -7.73 7.12
N ILE A 20 0.53 -6.79 6.20
CA ILE A 20 -0.55 -6.30 5.34
C ILE A 20 -0.04 -6.33 3.91
N LYS A 21 -0.80 -6.94 3.00
CA LYS A 21 -0.50 -6.97 1.57
C LYS A 21 -1.55 -6.16 0.82
N VAL A 22 -1.12 -5.34 -0.11
CA VAL A 22 -1.97 -4.70 -1.11
C VAL A 22 -1.37 -4.88 -2.50
N GLU A 23 -2.23 -5.01 -3.49
CA GLU A 23 -1.87 -5.10 -4.90
C GLU A 23 -2.62 -3.99 -5.64
N TRP A 24 -1.86 -3.09 -6.24
CA TRP A 24 -2.36 -1.99 -7.05
C TRP A 24 -2.16 -2.35 -8.51
N LYS A 25 -3.24 -2.36 -9.29
CA LYS A 25 -3.21 -2.73 -10.70
C LYS A 25 -3.42 -1.51 -11.58
N GLN A 26 -2.80 -1.55 -12.75
CA GLN A 26 -3.27 -0.80 -13.90
C GLN A 26 -4.55 -1.50 -14.38
N LEU A 27 -5.69 -0.80 -14.36
CA LEU A 27 -6.98 -1.39 -14.73
C LEU A 27 -7.59 -0.53 -15.84
N SER A 28 -7.38 -0.95 -17.08
CA SER A 28 -7.90 -0.29 -18.28
C SER A 28 -9.42 -0.07 -18.21
N ASP A 29 -10.15 -0.94 -17.49
CA ASP A 29 -11.61 -0.94 -17.39
C ASP A 29 -12.19 -0.16 -16.19
N TYR A 30 -11.35 0.45 -15.34
CA TYR A 30 -11.84 1.26 -14.20
C TYR A 30 -12.02 2.73 -14.64
N PRO A 31 -13.06 3.47 -14.18
CA PRO A 31 -13.16 4.90 -14.47
C PRO A 31 -11.95 5.63 -13.85
N GLY A 32 -10.99 6.00 -14.70
CA GLY A 32 -9.68 6.55 -14.31
C GLY A 32 -8.47 5.64 -14.56
N GLY A 33 -8.64 4.41 -15.08
CA GLY A 33 -7.56 3.57 -15.66
C GLY A 33 -6.64 2.84 -14.67
N GLU A 34 -6.72 3.14 -13.38
CA GLU A 34 -5.78 2.63 -12.37
C GLU A 34 -6.31 2.80 -10.94
N SER A 35 -5.83 1.99 -10.00
CA SER A 35 -6.16 2.19 -8.58
C SER A 35 -5.48 3.45 -8.01
N LEU A 36 -6.10 4.15 -7.04
CA LEU A 36 -5.52 5.36 -6.44
C LEU A 36 -4.10 5.14 -5.87
N GLY A 37 -3.83 3.95 -5.34
CA GLY A 37 -2.50 3.59 -4.85
C GLY A 37 -1.47 3.46 -5.98
N TYR A 38 -1.89 2.92 -7.13
CA TYR A 38 -1.07 2.84 -8.35
C TYR A 38 -0.66 4.25 -8.81
N LYS A 39 -1.64 5.16 -8.95
CA LYS A 39 -1.39 6.55 -9.36
C LYS A 39 -0.39 7.27 -8.46
N GLN A 40 -0.64 7.23 -7.15
CA GLN A 40 0.23 7.88 -6.16
C GLN A 40 1.63 7.29 -6.12
N PHE A 41 1.77 6.01 -6.44
CA PHE A 41 3.06 5.35 -6.52
C PHE A 41 3.84 5.85 -7.75
N TYR A 42 3.24 5.81 -8.94
CA TYR A 42 3.91 6.20 -10.17
C TYR A 42 4.25 7.70 -10.25
N GLU A 43 3.44 8.58 -9.65
CA GLU A 43 3.75 10.02 -9.50
C GLU A 43 5.14 10.29 -8.92
N VAL A 44 5.69 9.39 -8.09
CA VAL A 44 7.03 9.52 -7.51
C VAL A 44 8.01 8.55 -8.15
N PHE A 45 7.55 7.35 -8.50
CA PHE A 45 8.43 6.31 -9.05
C PHE A 45 8.99 6.72 -10.43
N GLU A 46 8.20 7.38 -11.27
CA GLU A 46 8.67 7.83 -12.59
C GLU A 46 9.79 8.88 -12.51
N GLU A 47 9.78 9.72 -11.46
CA GLU A 47 10.81 10.74 -11.26
C GLU A 47 12.05 10.20 -10.53
N THR A 48 11.87 9.23 -9.63
CA THR A 48 12.91 8.84 -8.66
C THR A 48 13.47 7.45 -8.87
N TYR A 49 12.75 6.57 -9.57
CA TYR A 49 13.04 5.14 -9.69
C TYR A 49 13.26 4.44 -8.33
N ASP A 50 12.76 5.01 -7.25
CA ASP A 50 12.91 4.52 -5.88
C ASP A 50 11.56 3.97 -5.39
N PHE A 51 11.48 2.65 -5.34
CA PHE A 51 10.28 1.91 -4.93
C PHE A 51 9.86 2.28 -3.50
N GLU A 52 10.80 2.35 -2.56
CA GLU A 52 10.49 2.61 -1.16
C GLU A 52 9.97 4.04 -0.98
N LYS A 53 10.60 5.00 -1.66
CA LYS A 53 10.17 6.40 -1.66
C LYS A 53 8.78 6.56 -2.26
N ALA A 54 8.50 5.88 -3.38
CA ALA A 54 7.19 5.87 -4.02
C ALA A 54 6.10 5.28 -3.11
N VAL A 55 6.36 4.12 -2.48
CA VAL A 55 5.44 3.51 -1.50
C VAL A 55 5.19 4.47 -0.33
N LYS A 56 6.23 5.09 0.23
CA LYS A 56 6.12 6.04 1.36
C LYS A 56 5.26 7.26 1.04
N ASN A 57 5.20 7.67 -0.22
CA ASN A 57 4.36 8.80 -0.60
C ASN A 57 2.86 8.46 -0.65
N THR A 58 2.51 7.18 -0.82
CA THR A 58 1.12 6.76 -0.93
C THR A 58 0.33 7.00 0.36
N ARG A 59 -0.97 7.29 0.22
CA ARG A 59 -1.88 7.40 1.36
C ARG A 59 -1.98 6.09 2.13
N PHE A 60 -1.88 4.96 1.45
CA PHE A 60 -1.85 3.62 2.05
C PHE A 60 -0.72 3.49 3.08
N TYR A 61 0.52 3.80 2.68
CA TYR A 61 1.65 3.73 3.61
C TYR A 61 1.46 4.71 4.77
N LYS A 62 1.09 5.96 4.50
CA LYS A 62 0.86 6.97 5.56
C LYS A 62 -0.21 6.52 6.56
N THR A 63 -1.25 5.81 6.12
CA THR A 63 -2.28 5.23 7.01
C THR A 63 -1.74 4.07 7.83
N MET A 64 -1.01 3.15 7.21
CA MET A 64 -0.50 1.93 7.86
C MET A 64 0.69 2.21 8.79
N GLN A 65 1.51 3.21 8.46
CA GLN A 65 2.58 3.71 9.32
C GLN A 65 2.05 4.17 10.68
N LYS A 66 0.91 4.88 10.69
CA LYS A 66 0.23 5.29 11.95
C LYS A 66 -0.23 4.10 12.80
N ARG A 67 -0.34 2.91 12.19
CA ARG A 67 -0.68 1.64 12.85
C ARG A 67 0.54 0.77 13.17
N GLY A 68 1.76 1.29 12.99
CA GLY A 68 3.01 0.58 13.32
C GLY A 68 3.59 -0.27 12.18
N PHE A 69 3.04 -0.20 10.97
CA PHE A 69 3.54 -0.93 9.80
C PHE A 69 4.49 -0.04 9.00
N GLN A 70 5.79 -0.26 9.17
CA GLN A 70 6.83 0.62 8.63
C GLN A 70 7.80 -0.09 7.69
N LYS A 71 7.98 -1.40 7.86
CA LYS A 71 8.87 -2.18 7.00
C LYS A 71 8.18 -2.43 5.68
N ILE A 72 8.72 -1.82 4.63
CA ILE A 72 8.26 -2.00 3.25
C ILE A 72 8.99 -3.21 2.67
N ASP A 73 8.20 -4.09 2.09
CA ASP A 73 8.60 -5.20 1.25
C ASP A 73 7.66 -5.19 0.04
N GLY A 74 8.06 -5.81 -1.06
CA GLY A 74 7.26 -5.79 -2.28
C GLY A 74 8.08 -5.58 -3.53
N TYR A 75 7.36 -5.51 -4.65
CA TYR A 75 7.93 -5.39 -5.98
C TYR A 75 6.88 -4.81 -6.93
N GLU A 76 7.36 -4.19 -8.00
CA GLU A 76 6.53 -3.84 -9.15
C GLU A 76 6.67 -4.91 -10.24
N THR A 77 5.64 -4.99 -11.06
CA THR A 77 5.61 -5.72 -12.33
C THR A 77 4.98 -4.78 -13.36
N LYS A 78 5.10 -5.13 -14.64
CA LYS A 78 4.56 -4.35 -15.77
C LYS A 78 3.12 -3.86 -15.59
N GLU A 79 2.28 -4.59 -14.84
CA GLU A 79 0.85 -4.30 -14.73
C GLU A 79 0.41 -4.08 -13.27
N SER A 80 1.30 -4.25 -12.29
CA SER A 80 0.92 -4.30 -10.88
C SER A 80 2.04 -3.93 -9.93
N VAL A 81 1.70 -3.18 -8.88
CA VAL A 81 2.57 -2.87 -7.75
C VAL A 81 2.08 -3.62 -6.54
N ILE A 82 2.90 -4.54 -6.02
CA ILE A 82 2.59 -5.33 -4.83
C ILE A 82 3.37 -4.75 -3.66
N VAL A 83 2.65 -4.29 -2.64
CA VAL A 83 3.24 -3.72 -1.42
C VAL A 83 2.86 -4.57 -0.23
N ILE A 84 3.87 -4.98 0.53
CA ILE A 84 3.74 -5.74 1.76
C ILE A 84 4.32 -4.90 2.89
N LEU A 85 3.49 -4.49 3.83
CA LEU A 85 3.93 -3.77 5.02
C LEU A 85 3.97 -4.71 6.22
N LYS A 86 5.11 -4.74 6.91
CA LYS A 86 5.30 -5.54 8.13
C LYS A 86 5.34 -4.61 9.33
N GLN A 87 4.79 -5.08 10.44
CA GLN A 87 4.88 -4.38 11.71
C GLN A 87 6.34 -4.38 12.16
N SER A 88 6.90 -3.21 12.46
CA SER A 88 8.16 -3.16 13.21
C SER A 88 7.83 -3.50 14.65
N LYS A 89 8.27 -4.69 15.12
CA LYS A 89 8.26 -4.96 16.56
C LYS A 89 9.02 -3.83 17.27
N GLN A 90 8.40 -3.26 18.31
CA GLN A 90 9.15 -2.60 19.37
C GLN A 90 10.03 -3.64 20.07
#